data_AF-A0A9E2FX67-F1
#
_entry.id   AF-A0A9E2FX67-F1
#
_cell.length_a   1.000
_cell.length_b   1.000
_cell.length_c   1.000
_cell.angle_alpha   90.00
_cell.angle_beta   90.00
_cell.angle_gamma   90.00
#
_symmetry.space_group_name_H-M   'P 1'
#
loop_
_entity.id
_entity.type
_entity.pdbx_description
1 polymer ?
#
loop_
_entity_poly.entity_id
_entity_poly.type
_entity_poly.pdbx_seq_one_letter_code
_entity_poly.pdbx_strand_id
1 'polypeptide(L)' 'MVLPAMEFIRRFLLHVLPKRFMKIRYYGFLANVCKKKAVLLIRRLIGKYLEVVSFGKETTREKVLRLTGMD' A
#
# COMPACT_ATOMS: atom_id res chain seq x y z
N MET A 1 -17.66 3.34 -17.74
CA MET A 1 -18.50 3.88 -16.65
C MET A 1 -18.27 5.38 -16.60
N VAL A 2 -19.32 6.19 -16.74
CA VAL A 2 -19.24 7.66 -16.74
C VAL A 2 -19.44 8.13 -15.30
N LEU A 3 -18.54 8.96 -14.77
CA LEU A 3 -18.66 9.54 -13.43
C LEU A 3 -19.22 10.98 -13.55
N PRO A 4 -20.12 11.39 -12.65
CA PRO A 4 -20.50 12.79 -12.53
C PRO A 4 -19.27 13.67 -12.28
N ALA A 5 -19.27 14.89 -12.83
CA ALA A 5 -18.11 15.80 -12.76
C ALA A 5 -17.61 16.02 -11.32
N MET A 6 -18.54 16.18 -10.36
CA MET A 6 -18.19 16.37 -8.95
C MET A 6 -17.50 15.14 -8.33
N GLU A 7 -17.94 13.94 -8.67
CA GLU A 7 -17.35 12.71 -8.16
C GLU A 7 -15.95 12.49 -8.77
N PHE A 8 -15.76 12.87 -10.04
CA PHE A 8 -14.45 12.87 -10.66
C PHE A 8 -13.49 13.83 -9.94
N ILE A 9 -13.91 15.10 -9.72
CA ILE A 9 -13.07 16.10 -9.05
C ILE A 9 -12.72 15.63 -7.63
N ARG A 10 -13.69 15.09 -6.88
CA ARG A 10 -13.45 14.57 -5.53
C ARG A 10 -12.38 13.48 -5.54
N ARG A 11 -12.49 12.47 -6.42
CA ARG A 11 -11.51 11.38 -6.53
C ARG A 11 -10.14 11.87 -7.01
N PHE A 12 -10.13 12.79 -7.96
CA PHE A 12 -8.90 13.37 -8.48
C PHE A 12 -8.10 14.10 -7.38
N LEU A 13 -8.79 14.90 -6.56
CA LEU A 13 -8.14 15.66 -5.48
C LEU A 13 -7.59 14.75 -4.36
N LEU A 14 -8.11 13.54 -4.17
CA LEU A 14 -7.50 12.55 -3.24
C LEU A 14 -6.11 12.11 -3.68
N HIS A 15 -5.75 12.26 -4.96
CA HIS A 15 -4.43 11.94 -5.49
C HIS A 15 -3.47 13.13 -5.49
N VAL A 16 -3.96 14.34 -5.21
CA VAL A 16 -3.14 15.55 -5.13
C VAL A 16 -2.52 15.64 -3.75
N LEU A 17 -1.20 15.83 -3.71
CA LEU A 17 -0.47 15.97 -2.46
C LEU A 17 -0.74 17.36 -1.86
N PRO A 18 -1.24 17.48 -0.61
CA PRO A 18 -1.51 18.79 -0.02
C PRO A 18 -0.23 19.60 0.15
N LYS A 19 -0.37 20.93 0.20
CA LYS A 19 0.78 21.84 0.41
C LYS A 19 1.51 21.46 1.70
N ARG A 20 2.85 21.46 1.64
CA ARG A 20 3.77 21.05 2.73
C ARG A 20 3.86 19.54 2.99
N PHE A 21 3.15 18.70 2.23
CA PHE A 21 3.40 17.26 2.27
C PHE A 21 4.48 16.89 1.25
N MET A 22 5.35 15.95 1.62
CA MET A 22 6.40 15.43 0.75
C MET A 22 6.13 13.96 0.42
N LYS A 23 6.19 13.60 -0.86
CA LYS A 23 6.07 12.21 -1.29
C LYS A 23 7.36 11.46 -0.97
N ILE A 24 7.31 10.53 -0.02
CA ILE A 24 8.45 9.67 0.29
C ILE A 24 8.60 8.64 -0.84
N ARG A 25 9.77 8.65 -1.49
CA ARG A 25 10.16 7.63 -2.46
C ARG A 25 11.11 6.66 -1.77
N TYR A 26 10.76 5.38 -1.80
CA TYR A 26 11.59 4.32 -1.25
C TYR A 26 12.57 3.81 -2.30
N TYR A 27 13.84 3.69 -1.90
CA TYR A 27 14.94 3.19 -2.74
C TYR A 27 15.67 2.04 -2.05
N GLY A 28 16.67 1.47 -2.72
CA GLY A 28 17.49 0.38 -2.19
C GLY A 28 16.62 -0.83 -1.83
N PHE A 29 16.81 -1.37 -0.62
CA PHE A 29 16.06 -2.54 -0.14
C PHE A 29 14.57 -2.30 0.10
N LEU A 30 14.10 -1.04 0.13
CA LEU A 30 12.67 -0.69 0.25
C LEU A 30 12.01 -0.38 -1.11
N ALA A 31 12.76 -0.41 -2.21
CA ALA A 31 12.19 -0.19 -3.55
C ALA A 31 11.15 -1.28 -3.89
N ASN A 32 10.04 -0.91 -4.53
CA ASN A 32 8.89 -1.81 -4.71
C ASN A 32 9.25 -3.16 -5.37
N VAL A 33 10.17 -3.13 -6.35
CA VAL A 33 10.61 -4.31 -7.11
C VAL A 33 11.32 -5.34 -6.21
N CYS A 34 12.18 -4.90 -5.29
CA CYS A 34 13.00 -5.79 -4.48
C CYS A 34 12.51 -5.91 -3.02
N LYS A 35 11.63 -5.01 -2.55
CA LYS A 35 11.16 -4.92 -1.17
C LYS A 35 10.72 -6.26 -0.60
N LYS A 36 9.94 -7.03 -1.37
CA LYS A 36 9.44 -8.35 -0.91
C LYS A 36 10.58 -9.31 -0.58
N LYS A 37 11.62 -9.39 -1.43
CA LYS A 37 12.77 -10.28 -1.21
C LYS A 37 13.72 -9.72 -0.15
N ALA A 38 14.04 -8.43 -0.24
CA ALA A 38 15.02 -7.78 0.63
C ALA A 38 14.54 -7.72 2.10
N VAL A 39 13.27 -7.39 2.35
CA VAL A 39 12.72 -7.35 3.72
C VAL A 39 12.71 -8.73 4.37
N LEU A 40 12.42 -9.80 3.61
CA LEU A 40 12.50 -11.18 4.12
C LEU A 40 13.92 -11.57 4.50
N LEU A 41 14.90 -11.22 3.65
CA LEU A 41 16.31 -11.46 3.93
C LEU A 41 16.77 -10.71 5.19
N ILE A 42 16.45 -9.42 5.30
CA ILE A 42 16.80 -8.60 6.48
C ILE A 42 16.22 -9.20 7.75
N ARG A 43 14.95 -9.62 7.74
CA ARG A 43 14.29 -10.24 8.91
C ARG A 43 14.97 -11.55 9.33
N ARG A 44 15.36 -12.38 8.35
CA ARG A 44 16.11 -13.62 8.60
C ARG A 44 17.48 -13.33 9.23
N LEU A 45 18.21 -12.34 8.72
CA LEU A 45 19.54 -11.98 9.23
C LEU A 45 19.48 -11.39 10.64
N ILE A 46 18.41 -10.68 10.99
CA ILE A 46 18.19 -10.13 12.35
C ILE A 46 17.74 -11.21 13.34
N GLY A 47 17.50 -12.46 12.90
CA GLY A 47 17.03 -13.54 13.77
C GLY A 47 15.56 -13.41 14.19
N LYS A 48 14.79 -12.52 13.54
CA LYS A 48 13.33 -12.47 13.74
C LYS A 48 12.69 -13.55 12.87
N TYR A 49 12.40 -14.70 13.48
CA TYR A 49 11.54 -15.71 12.87
C TYR A 49 10.20 -15.05 12.57
N LEU A 50 9.77 -15.11 11.32
CA LEU A 50 8.58 -14.41 10.89
C LEU A 50 7.69 -15.39 10.15
N GLU A 51 6.59 -15.75 10.80
CA GLU A 51 5.43 -16.25 10.08
C GLU A 51 4.92 -15.11 9.22
N VAL A 52 5.36 -15.10 7.96
CA VAL A 52 4.81 -14.20 6.97
C VAL A 52 3.40 -14.69 6.73
N VAL A 53 2.43 -14.09 7.41
CA VAL A 53 1.02 -14.35 7.12
C VAL A 53 0.79 -13.97 5.66
N SER A 54 0.69 -14.98 4.81
CA SER A 54 0.25 -14.78 3.44
C SER A 54 -1.24 -14.56 3.50
N PHE A 55 -1.65 -13.31 3.62
CA PHE A 55 -3.01 -12.94 3.23
C PHE A 55 -3.16 -13.41 1.78
N GLY A 56 -4.20 -14.21 1.52
CA GLY A 56 -4.49 -14.70 0.17
C GLY A 56 -4.59 -13.56 -0.83
N LYS A 57 -4.81 -13.87 -2.12
CA LYS A 57 -5.09 -12.82 -3.11
C LYS A 57 -6.46 -12.19 -2.81
N GLU A 58 -6.50 -11.26 -1.87
CA GLU A 58 -7.67 -10.45 -1.54
C GLU A 58 -7.85 -9.38 -2.62
N THR A 59 -9.09 -9.15 -3.04
CA THR A 59 -9.42 -7.96 -3.81
C THR A 59 -9.24 -6.70 -2.97
N THR A 60 -9.09 -5.53 -3.60
CA THR A 60 -8.94 -4.26 -2.86
C THR A 60 -10.11 -4.02 -1.91
N ARG A 61 -11.33 -4.40 -2.32
CA ARG A 61 -12.55 -4.29 -1.53
C ARG A 61 -12.50 -5.19 -0.29
N GLU A 62 -12.19 -6.47 -0.48
CA GLU A 62 -12.02 -7.42 0.64
C GLU A 62 -10.97 -6.95 1.64
N LYS A 63 -9.86 -6.39 1.15
CA LYS A 63 -8.79 -5.86 2.00
C LYS A 63 -9.24 -4.63 2.79
N VAL A 64 -9.98 -3.71 2.19
CA VAL A 64 -10.54 -2.55 2.89
C VAL A 64 -11.52 -3.03 3.97
N LEU A 65 -12.46 -3.89 3.62
CA LEU A 65 -13.44 -4.46 4.55
C LEU A 65 -12.78 -5.13 5.76
N ARG A 66 -11.74 -5.93 5.57
CA ARG A 66 -11.01 -6.59 6.67
C ARG A 66 -10.27 -5.61 7.57
N LEU A 67 -9.71 -4.53 7.02
CA LEU A 67 -8.88 -3.59 7.76
C LEU A 67 -9.68 -2.52 8.50
N THR A 68 -10.81 -2.09 7.94
CA THR A 68 -11.59 -0.95 8.45
C THR A 68 -12.99 -1.32 8.90
N GLY A 69 -13.51 -2.49 8.52
CA GLY A 69 -14.91 -2.89 8.77
C GLY A 69 -15.93 -2.10 7.94
N MET A 70 -15.48 -1.31 6.96
CA MET A 70 -16.33 -0.47 6.10
C MET A 70 -16.24 -0.95 4.65
N ASP A 71 -17.38 -0.96 3.95
CA ASP A 71 -17.52 -1.37 2.54
C ASP A 71 -17.63 -0.17 1.59
#